data_AF-A0A132ND95-F1
#
_entry.id   AF-A0A132ND95-F1
#
_cell.length_a   1.000
_cell.length_b   1.000
_cell.length_c   1.000
_cell.angle_alpha   90.00
_cell.angle_beta   90.00
_cell.angle_gamma   90.00
#
_symmetry.space_group_name_H-M   'P 1'
#
loop_
_entity.id
_entity.type
_entity.pdbx_description
1 polymer ?
#
loop_
_entity_poly.entity_id
_entity_poly.type
_entity_poly.pdbx_seq_one_letter_code
_entity_poly.pdbx_strand_id
1 'polypeptide(L)'
;MAGRVRRCAFILCSNPLPATARSDAKFCSKACKAAARRWLRHNREAVGIGLAFIWGMEDEHVVRCPVCGKRFALGHGHRRDKTYCSHACRQAAYRARRRAERVQGAVTRDGTLYPLQTADQH
;
A
#
# COMPACT_ATOMS: atom_id res chain seq x y z
N MET A 1 -46.59 -15.68 6.88
CA MET A 1 -45.27 -15.85 6.24
C MET A 1 -44.28 -14.92 6.94
N ALA A 2 -43.47 -15.42 7.88
CA ALA A 2 -42.42 -14.60 8.48
C ALA A 2 -41.33 -14.33 7.43
N GLY A 3 -41.20 -13.09 6.97
CA GLY A 3 -40.17 -12.70 6.01
C GLY A 3 -38.78 -12.99 6.54
N ARG A 4 -37.88 -13.54 5.70
CA ARG A 4 -36.49 -13.83 6.09
C ARG A 4 -35.83 -12.55 6.63
N VAL A 5 -35.35 -12.58 7.87
CA VAL A 5 -34.65 -11.44 8.49
C VAL A 5 -33.42 -11.11 7.65
N ARG A 6 -33.40 -9.90 7.09
CA ARG A 6 -32.25 -9.41 6.30
C ARG A 6 -31.09 -9.09 7.23
N ARG A 7 -29.89 -9.55 6.88
CA ARG A 7 -28.67 -9.36 7.68
C ARG A 7 -27.68 -8.43 6.98
N CYS A 8 -26.78 -7.85 7.77
CA CYS A 8 -25.67 -7.06 7.28
C CYS A 8 -24.79 -7.87 6.30
N ALA A 9 -24.36 -7.24 5.21
CA ALA A 9 -23.51 -7.85 4.18
C ALA A 9 -22.01 -7.77 4.48
N PHE A 10 -21.61 -7.18 5.61
CA PHE A 10 -20.21 -7.17 6.01
C PHE A 10 -19.85 -8.53 6.61
N ILE A 11 -18.84 -9.21 6.05
CA ILE A 11 -18.51 -10.61 6.41
C ILE A 11 -18.23 -10.85 7.90
N LEU A 12 -17.76 -9.82 8.63
CA LEU A 12 -17.51 -9.89 10.07
C LEU A 12 -18.68 -9.35 10.92
N CYS A 13 -19.86 -9.16 10.34
CA CYS A 13 -21.05 -8.68 11.02
C CYS A 13 -22.30 -9.41 10.53
N SER A 14 -22.95 -10.14 11.44
CA SER A 14 -24.17 -10.89 11.16
C SER A 14 -25.44 -10.22 11.71
N ASN A 15 -25.33 -9.00 12.23
CA ASN A 15 -26.45 -8.28 12.82
C ASN A 15 -27.61 -8.10 11.83
N PRO A 16 -28.87 -8.15 12.31
CA PRO A 16 -30.02 -7.84 11.47
C PRO A 16 -29.96 -6.39 10.98
N LEU A 17 -30.53 -6.14 9.81
CA LEU A 17 -30.79 -4.78 9.37
C LEU A 17 -31.89 -4.16 10.25
N PRO A 18 -31.81 -2.85 10.54
CA PRO A 18 -32.87 -2.18 11.29
C PRO A 18 -34.21 -2.29 10.55
N ALA A 19 -35.31 -2.40 11.29
CA ALA A 19 -36.65 -2.54 10.70
C ALA A 19 -37.03 -1.35 9.80
N THR A 20 -36.49 -0.16 10.09
CA THR A 20 -36.65 1.08 9.31
C THR A 20 -35.69 1.17 8.12
N ALA A 21 -34.83 0.17 7.90
CA ALA A 21 -33.91 0.18 6.78
C ALA A 21 -34.67 0.07 5.46
N ARG A 22 -34.21 0.83 4.48
CA ARG A 22 -34.74 0.75 3.10
C ARG A 22 -34.61 -0.66 2.53
N SER A 23 -35.45 -0.97 1.55
CA SER A 23 -35.43 -2.25 0.83
C SER A 23 -34.08 -2.56 0.18
N ASP A 24 -33.28 -1.57 -0.18
CA ASP A 24 -31.94 -1.71 -0.79
C ASP A 24 -30.78 -1.74 0.21
N ALA A 25 -31.04 -1.56 1.52
CA ALA A 25 -29.99 -1.47 2.53
C ALA A 25 -29.17 -2.77 2.62
N LYS A 26 -27.84 -2.65 2.53
CA LYS A 26 -26.92 -3.81 2.65
C LYS A 26 -26.21 -3.89 3.98
N PHE A 27 -26.16 -2.81 4.75
CA PHE A 27 -25.37 -2.73 5.97
C PHE A 27 -26.23 -2.22 7.12
N CYS A 28 -26.03 -2.79 8.31
CA CYS A 28 -26.77 -2.36 9.50
C CYS A 28 -26.38 -0.94 9.94
N SER A 29 -25.19 -0.45 9.55
CA SER A 29 -24.70 0.89 9.91
C SER A 29 -23.72 1.47 8.89
N LYS A 30 -23.50 2.79 8.97
CA LYS A 30 -22.45 3.49 8.20
C LYS A 30 -21.06 2.94 8.54
N ALA A 31 -20.83 2.54 9.79
CA ALA A 31 -19.57 1.92 10.23
C ALA A 31 -19.32 0.58 9.51
N CYS A 32 -20.33 -0.30 9.44
CA CYS A 32 -20.22 -1.56 8.70
C CYS A 32 -20.01 -1.34 7.20
N LYS A 33 -20.68 -0.34 6.60
CA LYS A 33 -20.44 0.05 5.20
C LYS A 33 -18.99 0.52 4.97
N ALA A 34 -18.39 1.25 5.91
CA ALA A 34 -16.99 1.68 5.81
C ALA A 34 -16.01 0.51 6.03
N ALA A 35 -16.28 -0.35 7.01
CA ALA A 35 -15.48 -1.54 7.28
C ALA A 35 -15.48 -2.52 6.09
N ALA A 36 -16.65 -2.80 5.51
CA ALA A 36 -16.76 -3.62 4.31
C ALA A 36 -15.97 -3.05 3.13
N ARG A 37 -16.01 -1.73 2.91
CA ARG A 37 -15.20 -1.08 1.86
C ARG A 37 -13.69 -1.23 2.09
N ARG A 38 -13.23 -1.09 3.34
CA ARG A 38 -11.81 -1.32 3.69
C ARG A 38 -11.43 -2.77 3.47
N TRP A 39 -12.24 -3.71 3.97
CA TRP A 39 -12.01 -5.14 3.82
C TRP A 39 -11.94 -5.56 2.35
N LEU A 40 -12.88 -5.11 1.51
CA LEU A 40 -12.89 -5.39 0.07
C LEU A 40 -11.65 -4.85 -0.64
N ARG A 41 -11.16 -3.67 -0.24
CA ARG A 41 -9.93 -3.10 -0.81
C ARG A 41 -8.72 -3.97 -0.51
N HIS A 42 -8.57 -4.42 0.75
CA HIS A 42 -7.48 -5.31 1.15
C HIS A 42 -7.61 -6.70 0.53
N ASN A 43 -8.82 -7.25 0.45
CA ASN A 43 -9.04 -8.57 -0.13
C ASN A 43 -8.80 -8.58 -1.64
N ARG A 44 -9.19 -7.54 -2.38
CA ARG A 44 -8.89 -7.46 -3.82
C ARG A 44 -7.39 -7.52 -4.10
N GLU A 45 -6.58 -6.84 -3.28
CA GLU A 45 -5.12 -6.88 -3.39
C GLU A 45 -4.60 -8.29 -3.07
N ALA A 46 -5.06 -8.91 -1.97
CA ALA A 46 -4.65 -10.25 -1.59
C ALA A 46 -5.04 -11.32 -2.62
N VAL A 47 -6.27 -11.25 -3.15
CA VAL A 47 -6.76 -12.15 -4.20
C VAL A 47 -5.98 -11.96 -5.49
N GLY A 48 -5.68 -10.72 -5.89
CA GLY A 48 -4.85 -10.46 -7.07
C GLY A 48 -3.45 -11.06 -6.96
N ILE A 49 -2.81 -10.95 -5.78
CA ILE A 49 -1.52 -11.61 -5.52
C ILE A 49 -1.66 -13.13 -5.57
N GLY A 50 -2.69 -13.69 -4.92
CA GLY A 50 -2.91 -15.14 -4.90
C GLY A 50 -3.18 -15.73 -6.29
N LEU A 51 -3.95 -15.04 -7.12
CA LEU A 51 -4.19 -15.45 -8.51
C LEU A 51 -2.93 -15.39 -9.36
N ALA A 52 -2.11 -14.33 -9.20
CA ALA A 52 -0.82 -14.25 -9.90
C ALA A 52 0.11 -15.41 -9.52
N PHE A 53 0.10 -15.84 -8.25
CA PHE A 53 0.85 -17.01 -7.78
C PHE A 53 0.33 -18.31 -8.42
N ILE A 54 -0.99 -18.54 -8.37
CA ILE A 54 -1.62 -19.75 -8.93
C ILE A 54 -1.37 -19.90 -10.44
N TRP A 55 -1.31 -18.79 -11.17
CA TRP A 55 -1.07 -18.79 -12.62
C TRP A 55 0.41 -18.64 -13.02
N GLY A 56 1.35 -18.63 -12.06
CA GLY A 56 2.78 -18.50 -12.36
C GLY A 56 3.20 -17.15 -12.96
N MET A 57 2.42 -16.09 -12.71
CA MET A 57 2.64 -14.73 -13.22
C MET A 57 3.28 -13.79 -12.19
N GLU A 58 4.02 -14.33 -11.23
CA GLU A 58 4.54 -13.57 -10.08
C GLU A 58 5.45 -12.42 -10.49
N ASP A 59 6.38 -12.66 -11.41
CA ASP A 59 7.43 -11.70 -11.77
C ASP A 59 6.92 -10.50 -12.57
N GLU A 60 5.82 -10.68 -13.31
CA GLU A 60 5.25 -9.60 -14.13
C GLU A 60 4.23 -8.77 -13.34
N HIS A 61 3.49 -9.39 -12.43
CA HIS A 61 2.33 -8.78 -11.81
C HIS A 61 2.50 -8.45 -10.32
N VAL A 62 3.51 -8.98 -9.62
CA VAL A 62 3.70 -8.75 -8.18
C VAL A 62 5.03 -8.06 -7.92
N VAL A 63 4.98 -6.80 -7.48
CA VAL A 63 6.18 -6.02 -7.17
C VAL A 63 6.32 -5.76 -5.67
N ARG A 64 7.56 -5.62 -5.20
CA ARG A 64 7.89 -5.30 -3.81
C ARG A 64 8.11 -3.80 -3.65
N CYS A 65 7.44 -3.18 -2.69
CA CYS A 65 7.67 -1.77 -2.39
C CYS A 65 9.08 -1.56 -1.82
N PRO A 66 9.91 -0.65 -2.37
CA PRO A 66 11.28 -0.44 -1.90
C PRO A 66 11.36 0.25 -0.52
N VAL A 67 10.25 0.81 -0.02
CA VAL A 67 10.24 1.54 1.27
C VAL A 67 9.83 0.66 2.43
N CYS A 68 8.80 -0.16 2.26
CA CYS A 68 8.24 -0.97 3.34
C CYS A 68 8.32 -2.48 3.11
N GLY A 69 8.83 -2.91 1.94
CA GLY A 69 8.96 -4.32 1.60
C GLY A 69 7.65 -5.05 1.30
N LYS A 70 6.48 -4.39 1.39
CA LYS A 70 5.17 -5.00 1.09
C LYS A 70 5.06 -5.36 -0.40
N ARG A 71 4.58 -6.56 -0.70
CA ARG A 71 4.20 -7.00 -2.05
C ARG A 71 2.81 -6.49 -2.43
N PHE A 72 2.65 -6.06 -3.68
CA PHE A 72 1.35 -5.62 -4.22
C PHE A 72 1.24 -5.97 -5.71
N ALA A 73 0.01 -6.23 -6.15
CA ALA A 73 -0.26 -6.61 -7.54
C ALA A 73 -0.45 -5.38 -8.45
N LEU A 74 0.15 -5.41 -9.64
CA LEU A 74 -0.06 -4.46 -10.73
C LEU A 74 -1.37 -4.80 -11.48
N GLY A 75 -1.96 -3.82 -12.18
CA GLY A 75 -3.18 -4.02 -12.98
C GLY A 75 -4.52 -4.04 -12.20
N HIS A 76 -4.55 -4.52 -10.96
CA HIS A 76 -5.77 -4.59 -10.14
C HIS A 76 -6.08 -3.28 -9.38
N GLY A 77 -6.29 -2.18 -10.11
CA GLY A 77 -6.50 -0.83 -9.53
C GLY A 77 -5.18 -0.10 -9.23
N HIS A 78 -4.07 -0.64 -9.71
CA HIS A 78 -2.76 -0.01 -9.73
C HIS A 78 -2.28 0.11 -11.17
N ARG A 79 -1.62 1.22 -11.49
CA ARG A 79 -0.96 1.39 -12.78
C ARG A 79 0.16 0.34 -12.94
N ARG A 80 0.41 -0.10 -14.17
CA ARG A 80 1.42 -1.12 -14.49
C ARG A 80 2.85 -0.69 -14.15
N ASP A 81 3.11 0.62 -14.11
CA ASP A 81 4.41 1.23 -13.80
C ASP A 81 4.57 1.61 -12.31
N LYS A 82 3.64 1.20 -11.45
CA LYS A 82 3.60 1.65 -10.07
C LYS A 82 4.71 1.00 -9.23
N THR A 83 5.69 1.80 -8.80
CA THR A 83 6.81 1.34 -7.96
C THR A 83 6.49 1.23 -6.46
N TYR A 84 5.56 2.05 -5.95
CA TYR A 84 5.29 2.14 -4.50
C TYR A 84 3.90 1.61 -4.17
N CYS A 85 3.77 0.88 -3.06
CA CYS A 85 2.48 0.32 -2.64
C CYS A 85 1.43 1.41 -2.32
N SER A 86 1.87 2.58 -1.85
CA SER A 86 1.01 3.68 -1.42
C SER A 86 1.60 5.06 -1.70
N HIS A 87 0.75 6.09 -1.65
CA HIS A 87 1.20 7.48 -1.70
C HIS A 87 2.13 7.82 -0.51
N ALA A 88 1.86 7.27 0.67
CA ALA A 88 2.70 7.47 1.85
C ALA A 88 4.13 6.97 1.63
N CYS A 89 4.30 5.78 1.04
CA CYS A 89 5.62 5.24 0.73
C CYS A 89 6.32 6.06 -0.37
N ARG A 90 5.60 6.52 -1.40
CA ARG A 90 6.15 7.42 -2.42
C ARG A 90 6.70 8.72 -1.78
N GLN A 91 5.92 9.32 -0.87
CA GLN A 91 6.32 10.53 -0.15
C GLN A 91 7.51 10.28 0.78
N ALA A 92 7.55 9.13 1.47
CA ALA A 92 8.68 8.75 2.31
C ALA A 92 9.98 8.60 1.50
N ALA A 93 9.92 7.92 0.34
CA ALA A 93 11.05 7.81 -0.58
C ALA A 93 11.51 9.18 -1.08
N TYR A 94 10.57 10.06 -1.46
CA TYR A 94 10.89 11.43 -1.86
C TYR A 94 11.62 12.20 -0.75
N ARG A 95 11.09 12.17 0.48
CA ARG A 95 11.72 12.82 1.64
C ARG A 95 13.09 12.23 1.97
N ALA A 96 13.28 10.93 1.82
CA ALA A 96 14.58 10.28 2.02
C ALA A 96 15.62 10.79 1.00
N ARG A 97 15.26 10.87 -0.29
CA ARG A 97 16.14 11.44 -1.33
C ARG A 97 16.51 12.90 -1.04
N ARG A 98 15.52 13.73 -0.69
CA ARG A 98 15.78 15.14 -0.34
C ARG A 98 16.66 15.30 0.91
N ARG A 99 16.59 14.37 1.87
CA ARG A 99 17.50 14.35 3.02
C ARG A 99 18.92 13.97 2.60
N ALA A 100 19.08 12.95 1.75
CA ALA A 100 20.38 12.55 1.23
C ALA A 100 21.05 13.68 0.41
N GLU A 101 20.30 14.34 -0.48
CA GLU A 101 20.78 15.48 -1.26
C GLU A 101 21.23 16.66 -0.37
N ARG A 102 20.53 16.92 0.74
CA ARG A 102 20.94 17.96 1.70
C ARG A 102 22.23 17.58 2.43
N VAL A 103 22.39 16.32 2.82
CA VAL A 103 23.62 15.82 3.46
C VAL A 103 24.77 15.87 2.45
N GLN A 104 24.57 15.43 1.21
CA GLN A 104 25.58 15.46 0.15
C GLN A 104 25.94 16.88 -0.29
N GLY A 105 24.95 17.77 -0.42
CA GLY A 105 25.19 19.19 -0.72
C GLY A 105 25.87 19.94 0.44
N ALA A 106 25.70 19.49 1.68
CA ALA A 106 26.50 19.97 2.81
C ALA A 106 27.95 19.46 2.78
N VAL A 107 28.21 18.33 2.10
CA VAL A 107 29.55 17.78 1.91
C VAL A 107 30.29 18.47 0.74
N THR A 108 29.60 19.20 -0.13
CA THR A 108 30.25 19.91 -1.26
C THR A 108 29.95 21.40 -1.29
N ARG A 109 30.95 22.19 -0.84
CA ARG A 109 31.27 23.49 -1.45
C ARG A 109 32.69 23.55 -2.04
N ASP A 110 33.66 22.80 -1.48
CA ASP A 110 35.05 22.79 -2.00
C ASP A 110 35.68 21.41 -2.27
N GLY A 111 35.00 20.29 -1.95
CA GLY A 111 35.32 18.95 -2.47
C GLY A 111 36.78 18.45 -2.36
N THR A 112 37.64 19.08 -1.56
CA THR A 112 39.04 18.70 -1.41
C THR A 112 39.18 17.75 -0.24
N LEU A 113 39.30 16.46 -0.55
CA LEU A 113 40.06 15.53 0.30
C LEU A 113 41.53 15.92 0.14
N TYR A 114 42.11 16.62 1.11
CA TYR A 114 43.56 16.85 1.13
C TYR A 114 44.28 15.49 1.19
N PRO A 115 45.15 15.14 0.21
CA PRO A 115 46.05 14.03 0.38
C PRO A 115 47.05 14.41 1.49
N LEU A 116 47.13 13.58 2.54
CA LEU A 116 48.20 13.65 3.54
C LEU A 116 49.52 13.43 2.80
N GLN A 117 50.27 14.51 2.55
CA GLN A 117 51.63 14.42 2.06
C GLN A 117 52.46 13.73 3.15
N THR A 118 52.82 12.47 2.90
CA THR A 118 53.88 11.78 3.63
C THR A 118 55.16 12.55 3.35
N ALA A 119 55.58 13.35 4.32
CA ALA A 119 56.87 14.01 4.30
C ALA A 119 57.96 12.92 4.26
N ASP A 120 58.57 12.75 3.09
CA ASP A 120 59.84 12.07 2.93
C ASP A 120 60.87 12.73 3.86
N GLN A 121 61.31 11.97 4.85
CA GLN A 121 62.43 12.31 5.72
C GLN A 121 63.71 11.86 5.01
N HIS A 122 64.49 12.83 4.53
CA HIS A 122 65.91 12.67 4.20
C HIS A 122 66.78 13.09 5.38
#